data_AF-U6GQD6-F1
#
_entry.id   AF-U6GQD6-F1
#
_cell.length_a   1.000
_cell.length_b   1.000
_cell.length_c   1.000
_cell.angle_alpha   90.00
_cell.angle_beta   90.00
_cell.angle_gamma   90.00
#
_symmetry.space_group_name_H-M   'P 1'
#
loop_
_entity.id
_entity.type
_entity.pdbx_description
1 polymer ?
#
loop_
_entity_poly.entity_id
_entity_poly.type
_entity_poly.pdbx_seq_one_letter_code
_entity_poly.pdbx_strand_id
1 'polypeptide(L)'
;SRVFEQPPMPALTRSNYLSEEEKLAAANPSIDPSIPAEHMKRALDVLKNVAKKYSDDVEFFPGGSLRVQSAVNDDPKSGCHTMTTNWSECSSSCGIGRRMRLTRGVKGSSCLTTAEPEICVSSVGCKSGEQFLTAVEGELKIVPQPAKEELGRLLMKNIKLNVRVEKQLVCKEYDTGFTSRAYNDKGLVGAFGFGRQFRLFQKYDAGKGTCVGDIDVQYVSRFQKLTMGEFSKSILDDHNFIRNQHGIQELKWNPVIAANMLDYLRQQNEYEQCRMEHSPLSFRNLPGVKSPLGENLYTACSLGVFPREVATAWATEGNCFRFGKIGNPCTGVLGPKCSTEMHAKGLMTGHYTATVWEASTEVGCAYVLCNRKCQHNRPVILVGCQYSPSGNIVGKTPFSKDVAMRAQGFFPQLLPEASEDPKKVKECERFRQEMEKKNPEVDFIAKWQ
;
A
#
# COMPACT_ATOMS: atom_id res chain seq x y z
N SER A 1 6.55 -19.56 -13.06
CA SER A 1 5.80 -18.90 -11.97
C SER A 1 4.42 -18.56 -12.50
N ARG A 2 3.33 -18.86 -11.78
CA ARG A 2 2.02 -18.32 -12.18
C ARG A 2 2.12 -16.79 -12.03
N VAL A 3 2.08 -16.08 -13.14
CA VAL A 3 2.01 -14.62 -13.14
C VAL A 3 0.74 -14.29 -12.36
N PHE A 4 0.89 -13.57 -11.25
CA PHE A 4 -0.27 -13.16 -10.48
C PHE A 4 -0.97 -12.06 -11.27
N GLU A 5 -2.03 -12.43 -11.96
CA GLU A 5 -2.93 -11.49 -12.62
C GLU A 5 -3.83 -10.83 -11.56
N GLN A 6 -3.92 -9.50 -11.61
CA GLN A 6 -4.88 -8.79 -10.79
C GLN A 6 -6.29 -9.25 -11.22
N PRO A 7 -7.19 -9.61 -10.29
CA PRO A 7 -8.55 -9.99 -10.64
C PRO A 7 -9.25 -8.89 -11.45
N PRO A 8 -10.24 -9.23 -12.28
CA PRO A 8 -11.04 -8.22 -12.96
C PRO A 8 -11.76 -7.33 -11.94
N MET A 9 -11.98 -6.07 -12.33
CA MET A 9 -12.80 -5.13 -11.58
C MET A 9 -14.19 -5.75 -11.32
N PRO A 10 -14.72 -5.71 -10.08
CA PRO A 10 -16.11 -6.10 -9.82
C PRO A 10 -17.09 -5.38 -10.74
N ALA A 11 -18.22 -6.01 -11.07
CA ALA A 11 -19.24 -5.37 -11.90
C ALA A 11 -19.88 -4.18 -11.18
N LEU A 12 -20.18 -3.11 -11.93
CA LEU A 12 -20.95 -1.98 -11.41
C LEU A 12 -22.42 -2.42 -11.24
N THR A 13 -22.93 -2.39 -10.02
CA THR A 13 -24.29 -2.87 -9.73
C THR A 13 -25.24 -1.70 -9.49
N ARG A 14 -26.28 -1.58 -10.33
CA ARG A 14 -27.34 -0.58 -10.20
C ARG A 14 -28.49 -1.16 -9.39
N SER A 15 -28.87 -0.49 -8.31
CA SER A 15 -29.92 -0.93 -7.40
C SER A 15 -30.64 0.28 -6.79
N ASN A 16 -31.95 0.18 -6.63
CA ASN A 16 -32.76 1.10 -5.84
C ASN A 16 -32.91 0.63 -4.38
N TYR A 17 -32.28 -0.50 -4.02
CA TYR A 17 -32.25 -1.11 -2.69
C TYR A 17 -33.63 -1.34 -2.06
N LEU A 18 -34.68 -1.43 -2.88
CA LEU A 18 -35.99 -1.94 -2.45
C LEU A 18 -35.89 -3.43 -2.17
N SER A 19 -36.54 -3.89 -1.10
CA SER A 19 -36.64 -5.32 -0.82
C SER A 19 -37.48 -6.01 -1.91
N GLU A 20 -37.26 -7.31 -2.12
CA GLU A 20 -38.09 -8.07 -3.08
C GLU A 20 -39.56 -8.08 -2.67
N GLU A 21 -39.85 -8.08 -1.37
CA GLU A 21 -41.22 -7.94 -0.84
C GLU A 21 -41.84 -6.59 -1.21
N GLU A 22 -41.09 -5.49 -1.08
CA GLU A 22 -41.56 -4.15 -1.47
C GLU A 22 -41.85 -4.09 -2.97
N LYS A 23 -40.98 -4.67 -3.81
CA LYS A 23 -41.18 -4.74 -5.26
C LYS A 23 -42.40 -5.57 -5.63
N LEU A 24 -42.56 -6.75 -5.02
CA LEU A 24 -43.70 -7.64 -5.26
C LEU A 24 -45.01 -7.00 -4.83
N ALA A 25 -45.02 -6.33 -3.68
CA ALA A 25 -46.21 -5.65 -3.17
C ALA A 25 -46.56 -4.42 -4.01
N ALA A 26 -45.58 -3.72 -4.60
CA ALA A 26 -45.85 -2.63 -5.54
C ALA A 26 -46.41 -3.14 -6.89
N ALA A 27 -45.95 -4.31 -7.35
CA ALA A 27 -46.44 -4.94 -8.58
C ALA A 27 -47.84 -5.57 -8.44
N ASN A 28 -48.20 -6.01 -7.24
CA ASN A 28 -49.47 -6.68 -6.94
C ASN A 28 -50.23 -5.94 -5.83
N PRO A 29 -50.88 -4.81 -6.14
CA PRO A 29 -51.59 -4.02 -5.14
C PRO A 29 -52.83 -4.78 -4.61
N SER A 30 -53.04 -4.71 -3.30
CA SER A 30 -54.18 -5.35 -2.61
C SER A 30 -55.29 -4.33 -2.36
N ILE A 31 -56.17 -4.17 -3.34
CA ILE A 31 -57.26 -3.19 -3.31
C ILE A 31 -58.60 -3.91 -3.16
N ASP A 32 -59.34 -3.59 -2.10
CA ASP A 32 -60.70 -4.11 -1.92
C ASP A 32 -61.63 -3.59 -3.04
N PRO A 33 -62.19 -4.47 -3.89
CA PRO A 33 -63.01 -4.06 -5.02
C PRO A 33 -64.37 -3.49 -4.62
N SER A 34 -64.79 -3.64 -3.35
CA SER A 34 -66.04 -3.08 -2.84
C SER A 34 -65.97 -1.58 -2.54
N ILE A 35 -64.77 -0.98 -2.59
CA ILE A 35 -64.59 0.46 -2.40
C ILE A 35 -65.24 1.22 -3.57
N PRO A 36 -66.19 2.15 -3.32
CA PRO A 36 -66.80 2.94 -4.39
C PRO A 36 -65.76 3.76 -5.17
N ALA A 37 -65.89 3.82 -6.50
CA ALA A 37 -64.96 4.55 -7.37
C ALA A 37 -64.82 6.04 -6.98
N GLU A 38 -65.91 6.68 -6.57
CA GLU A 38 -65.94 8.03 -6.00
C GLU A 38 -65.05 8.17 -4.76
N HIS A 39 -65.06 7.17 -3.88
CA HIS A 39 -64.26 7.18 -2.64
C HIS A 39 -62.77 7.03 -2.99
N MET A 40 -62.45 6.11 -3.90
CA MET A 40 -61.08 5.92 -4.39
C MET A 40 -60.53 7.18 -5.06
N LYS A 41 -61.33 7.84 -5.92
CA LYS A 41 -60.95 9.09 -6.59
C LYS A 41 -60.66 10.21 -5.60
N ARG A 42 -61.58 10.46 -4.65
CA ARG A 42 -61.39 11.47 -3.59
C ARG A 42 -60.17 11.18 -2.73
N ALA A 43 -59.95 9.92 -2.37
CA ALA A 43 -58.78 9.53 -1.58
C ALA A 43 -57.47 9.77 -2.34
N LEU A 44 -57.41 9.41 -3.63
CA LEU A 44 -56.26 9.68 -4.50
C LEU A 44 -55.97 11.18 -4.62
N ASP A 45 -56.99 12.02 -4.77
CA ASP A 45 -56.81 13.47 -4.85
C ASP A 45 -56.23 14.04 -3.55
N VAL A 46 -56.70 13.57 -2.39
CA VAL A 46 -56.11 13.96 -1.09
C VAL A 46 -54.67 13.48 -0.97
N LEU A 47 -54.38 12.22 -1.31
CA LEU A 47 -53.02 11.66 -1.25
C LEU A 47 -52.06 12.45 -2.15
N LYS A 48 -52.46 12.81 -3.37
CA LYS A 48 -51.65 13.64 -4.28
C LYS A 48 -51.40 15.04 -3.73
N ASN A 49 -52.42 15.68 -3.15
CA ASN A 49 -52.28 17.00 -2.55
C ASN A 49 -51.33 16.98 -1.35
N VAL A 50 -51.44 15.96 -0.50
CA VAL A 50 -50.52 15.76 0.63
C VAL A 50 -49.10 15.47 0.13
N ALA A 51 -48.93 14.58 -0.85
CA ALA A 51 -47.63 14.31 -1.47
C ALA A 51 -46.95 15.59 -1.96
N LYS A 52 -47.70 16.45 -2.67
CA LYS A 52 -47.21 17.73 -3.17
C LYS A 52 -46.78 18.67 -2.05
N LYS A 53 -47.55 18.74 -0.96
CA LYS A 53 -47.20 19.54 0.23
C LYS A 53 -45.89 19.11 0.89
N TYR A 54 -45.54 17.83 0.84
CA TYR A 54 -44.28 17.32 1.39
C TYR A 54 -43.12 17.39 0.39
N SER A 55 -43.35 17.86 -0.84
CA SER A 55 -42.38 17.85 -1.93
C SER A 55 -41.68 19.19 -2.18
N ASP A 56 -41.68 20.12 -1.22
CA ASP A 56 -41.16 21.49 -1.40
C ASP A 56 -39.67 21.53 -1.81
N ASP A 57 -38.85 20.64 -1.23
CA ASP A 57 -37.40 20.55 -1.54
C ASP A 57 -37.03 19.32 -2.38
N VAL A 58 -37.95 18.35 -2.50
CA VAL A 58 -37.73 17.03 -3.10
C VAL A 58 -39.02 16.54 -3.73
N GLU A 59 -39.04 16.33 -5.05
CA GLU A 59 -40.18 15.73 -5.72
C GLU A 59 -40.23 14.22 -5.45
N PHE A 60 -41.01 13.79 -4.45
CA PHE A 60 -41.10 12.37 -4.07
C PHE A 60 -41.82 11.53 -5.11
N PHE A 61 -42.89 12.03 -5.74
CA PHE A 61 -43.69 11.25 -6.69
C PHE A 61 -43.70 11.88 -8.10
N PRO A 62 -42.54 11.91 -8.80
CA PRO A 62 -42.42 12.54 -10.10
C PRO A 62 -43.27 11.82 -11.15
N GLY A 63 -43.75 12.57 -12.14
CA GLY A 63 -44.56 12.02 -13.24
C GLY A 63 -45.87 11.36 -12.81
N GLY A 64 -46.34 11.66 -11.59
CA GLY A 64 -47.51 11.03 -11.01
C GLY A 64 -47.29 9.55 -10.68
N SER A 65 -46.10 9.16 -10.23
CA SER A 65 -45.73 7.79 -9.81
C SER A 65 -46.46 7.27 -8.56
N LEU A 66 -47.25 8.11 -7.89
CA LEU A 66 -48.05 7.72 -6.73
C LEU A 66 -49.16 6.74 -7.12
N ARG A 67 -49.19 5.58 -6.46
CA ARG A 67 -50.17 4.51 -6.60
C ARG A 67 -50.65 4.06 -5.22
N VAL A 68 -51.91 3.67 -5.12
CA VAL A 68 -52.40 2.98 -3.91
C VAL A 68 -51.91 1.54 -3.99
N GLN A 69 -51.23 1.10 -2.94
CA GLN A 69 -50.66 -0.23 -2.82
C GLN A 69 -51.58 -1.16 -2.05
N SER A 70 -52.22 -0.67 -1.00
CA SER A 70 -53.25 -1.40 -0.25
C SER A 70 -54.43 -0.49 0.08
N ALA A 71 -55.63 -1.05 0.07
CA ALA A 71 -56.85 -0.37 0.48
C ALA A 71 -57.89 -1.35 1.04
N VAL A 72 -58.51 -0.99 2.16
CA VAL A 72 -59.56 -1.78 2.84
C VAL A 72 -60.83 -0.95 2.95
N ASN A 73 -62.01 -1.54 2.66
CA ASN A 73 -63.31 -0.86 2.78
C ASN A 73 -63.83 -0.86 4.24
N ASP A 74 -63.12 -0.18 5.14
CA ASP A 74 -63.41 -0.19 6.58
C ASP A 74 -64.37 0.92 7.03
N ASP A 75 -64.56 1.99 6.25
CA ASP A 75 -65.57 3.03 6.52
C ASP A 75 -66.36 3.44 5.26
N PRO A 76 -67.27 2.58 4.78
CA PRO A 76 -68.09 2.86 3.60
C PRO A 76 -69.04 4.05 3.76
N LYS A 77 -69.36 4.46 4.99
CA LYS A 77 -70.30 5.56 5.24
C LYS A 77 -69.62 6.92 5.10
N SER A 78 -68.44 7.11 5.69
CA SER A 78 -67.70 8.37 5.55
C SER A 78 -66.82 8.40 4.29
N GLY A 79 -66.46 7.22 3.77
CA GLY A 79 -65.48 7.06 2.69
C GLY A 79 -64.03 7.25 3.12
N CYS A 80 -63.75 7.26 4.43
CA CYS A 80 -62.41 7.28 4.99
C CYS A 80 -61.80 5.88 5.09
N HIS A 81 -61.49 5.33 3.93
CA HIS A 81 -60.87 4.00 3.88
C HIS A 81 -59.41 4.03 4.33
N THR A 82 -58.98 2.98 5.03
CA THR A 82 -57.55 2.75 5.26
C THR A 82 -56.87 2.41 3.93
N MET A 83 -55.94 3.27 3.51
CA MET A 83 -55.20 3.16 2.26
C MET A 83 -53.73 3.49 2.47
N THR A 84 -52.83 2.68 1.90
CA THR A 84 -51.39 2.94 1.90
C THR A 84 -50.88 3.02 0.47
N THR A 85 -50.03 4.01 0.18
CA THR A 85 -49.40 4.16 -1.14
C THR A 85 -48.18 3.27 -1.27
N ASN A 86 -47.67 3.11 -2.50
CA ASN A 86 -46.30 2.65 -2.67
C ASN A 86 -45.30 3.64 -2.02
N TRP A 87 -44.11 3.15 -1.70
CA TRP A 87 -42.96 4.02 -1.47
C TRP A 87 -42.62 4.80 -2.73
N SER A 88 -42.26 6.07 -2.58
CA SER A 88 -41.62 6.83 -3.65
C SER A 88 -40.28 6.20 -4.03
N GLU A 89 -39.80 6.54 -5.22
CA GLU A 89 -38.39 6.34 -5.53
C GLU A 89 -37.51 7.13 -4.56
N CYS A 90 -36.23 6.74 -4.50
CA CYS A 90 -35.26 7.49 -3.73
C CYS A 90 -35.02 8.84 -4.42
N SER A 91 -35.09 9.93 -3.65
CA SER A 91 -34.87 11.29 -4.16
C SER A 91 -33.49 11.52 -4.76
N SER A 92 -32.51 10.70 -4.36
CA SER A 92 -31.21 10.64 -4.98
C SER A 92 -31.14 9.48 -5.95
N SER A 93 -30.63 9.73 -7.15
CA SER A 93 -30.29 8.67 -8.09
C SER A 93 -28.93 8.03 -7.79
N CYS A 94 -28.09 8.66 -6.97
CA CYS A 94 -26.77 8.14 -6.58
C CYS A 94 -26.41 8.51 -5.13
N GLY A 95 -26.26 7.50 -4.27
CA GLY A 95 -25.95 7.65 -2.86
C GLY A 95 -27.19 7.76 -1.97
N ILE A 96 -27.07 8.55 -0.90
CA ILE A 96 -28.11 8.71 0.11
C ILE A 96 -29.16 9.72 -0.36
N GLY A 97 -30.43 9.40 -0.13
CA GLY A 97 -31.56 10.28 -0.38
C GLY A 97 -32.68 10.07 0.63
N ARG A 98 -33.86 10.57 0.27
CA ARG A 98 -35.09 10.41 1.05
C ARG A 98 -36.16 9.77 0.17
N ARG A 99 -37.04 8.99 0.78
CA ARG A 99 -38.26 8.48 0.17
C ARG A 99 -39.43 8.67 1.12
N MET A 100 -40.65 8.52 0.62
CA MET A 100 -41.86 8.73 1.40
C MET A 100 -42.95 7.74 1.01
N ARG A 101 -43.77 7.37 2.00
CA ARG A 101 -45.03 6.67 1.81
C ARG A 101 -46.15 7.43 2.51
N LEU A 102 -47.36 7.37 1.96
CA LEU A 102 -48.53 7.99 2.56
C LEU A 102 -49.50 6.92 3.03
N THR A 103 -50.04 7.12 4.23
CA THR A 103 -51.10 6.29 4.80
C THR A 103 -52.29 7.18 5.14
N ARG A 104 -53.45 6.89 4.55
CA ARG A 104 -54.75 7.50 4.86
C ARG A 104 -55.59 6.53 5.66
N GLY A 105 -56.32 7.02 6.64
CA GLY A 105 -57.25 6.18 7.41
C GLY A 105 -57.91 6.96 8.55
N VAL A 106 -58.84 6.30 9.24
CA VAL A 106 -59.55 6.88 10.39
C VAL A 106 -58.59 6.98 11.58
N LYS A 107 -58.48 8.17 12.16
CA LYS A 107 -57.76 8.41 13.42
C LYS A 107 -58.64 9.22 14.36
N GLY A 108 -59.18 8.54 15.37
CA GLY A 108 -60.22 9.12 16.23
C GLY A 108 -61.51 9.37 15.44
N SER A 109 -62.00 10.61 15.43
CA SER A 109 -63.19 11.02 14.66
C SER A 109 -62.88 11.62 13.28
N SER A 110 -61.60 11.67 12.89
CA SER A 110 -61.15 12.37 11.68
C SER A 110 -60.48 11.43 10.69
N CYS A 111 -60.65 11.72 9.39
CA CYS A 111 -59.92 11.06 8.33
C CYS A 111 -58.57 11.73 8.11
N LEU A 112 -57.48 11.09 8.54
CA LEU A 112 -56.14 11.67 8.46
C LEU A 112 -55.35 11.04 7.31
N THR A 113 -54.44 11.83 6.73
CA THR A 113 -53.38 11.31 5.86
C THR A 113 -52.05 11.66 6.49
N THR A 114 -51.25 10.63 6.73
CA THR A 114 -49.93 10.71 7.36
C THR A 114 -48.85 10.44 6.33
N ALA A 115 -47.73 11.16 6.45
CA ALA A 115 -46.56 10.95 5.63
C ALA A 115 -45.47 10.26 6.47
N GLU A 116 -44.94 9.18 5.92
CA GLU A 116 -43.87 8.37 6.51
C GLU A 116 -42.59 8.62 5.69
N PRO A 117 -41.74 9.58 6.08
CA PRO A 117 -40.45 9.79 5.42
C PRO A 117 -39.43 8.75 5.88
N GLU A 118 -38.56 8.33 4.97
CA GLU A 118 -37.45 7.42 5.25
C GLU A 118 -36.19 7.86 4.51
N ILE A 119 -35.02 7.53 5.07
CA ILE A 119 -33.76 7.61 4.33
C ILE A 119 -33.69 6.42 3.37
N CYS A 120 -33.17 6.65 2.18
CA CYS A 120 -32.96 5.60 1.17
C CYS A 120 -31.56 5.68 0.59
N VAL A 121 -31.16 4.63 -0.13
CA VAL A 121 -29.95 4.59 -0.94
C VAL A 121 -30.32 4.22 -2.36
N SER A 122 -29.63 4.79 -3.34
CA SER A 122 -29.76 4.40 -4.75
C SER A 122 -28.40 4.38 -5.42
N SER A 123 -28.14 3.37 -6.26
CA SER A 123 -26.99 3.34 -7.17
C SER A 123 -27.42 3.38 -8.64
N VAL A 124 -28.70 3.61 -8.93
CA VAL A 124 -29.27 3.54 -10.29
C VAL A 124 -28.61 4.55 -11.24
N GLY A 125 -28.40 5.78 -10.77
CA GLY A 125 -27.80 6.89 -11.51
C GLY A 125 -26.28 7.03 -11.32
N CYS A 126 -25.64 6.17 -10.53
CA CYS A 126 -24.19 6.24 -10.36
C CYS A 126 -23.46 5.79 -11.62
N LYS A 127 -22.53 6.63 -12.09
CA LYS A 127 -21.68 6.36 -13.26
C LYS A 127 -20.49 5.46 -12.93
N SER A 128 -20.05 5.45 -11.66
CA SER A 128 -18.89 4.71 -11.19
C SER A 128 -19.06 4.25 -9.74
N GLY A 129 -18.24 3.28 -9.32
CA GLY A 129 -18.16 2.87 -7.92
C GLY A 129 -17.70 4.04 -7.04
N GLU A 130 -16.69 4.78 -7.50
CA GLU A 130 -16.14 5.92 -6.78
C GLU A 130 -17.19 7.00 -6.50
N GLN A 131 -18.04 7.30 -7.48
CA GLN A 131 -19.11 8.29 -7.32
C GLN A 131 -20.07 7.84 -6.22
N PHE A 132 -20.45 6.57 -6.20
CA PHE A 132 -21.32 6.02 -5.16
C PHE A 132 -20.65 6.03 -3.78
N LEU A 133 -19.38 5.61 -3.71
CA LEU A 133 -18.61 5.65 -2.48
C LEU A 133 -18.60 7.06 -1.89
N THR A 134 -18.30 8.06 -2.71
CA THR A 134 -18.27 9.47 -2.30
C THR A 134 -19.65 9.97 -1.91
N ALA A 135 -20.70 9.55 -2.62
CA ALA A 135 -22.07 9.95 -2.31
C ALA A 135 -22.62 9.29 -1.02
N VAL A 136 -21.98 8.21 -0.54
CA VAL A 136 -22.39 7.50 0.67
C VAL A 136 -21.51 7.85 1.87
N GLU A 137 -20.19 7.91 1.70
CA GLU A 137 -19.21 8.13 2.79
C GLU A 137 -18.49 9.48 2.74
N GLY A 138 -18.62 10.23 1.66
CA GLY A 138 -17.81 11.41 1.41
C GLY A 138 -16.38 11.07 0.97
N GLU A 139 -15.45 12.01 1.14
CA GLU A 139 -14.09 11.86 0.66
C GLU A 139 -13.21 11.03 1.62
N LEU A 140 -12.70 9.90 1.13
CA LEU A 140 -11.78 9.04 1.88
C LEU A 140 -10.32 9.32 1.48
N LYS A 141 -9.64 10.21 2.22
CA LYS A 141 -8.26 10.66 1.91
C LYS A 141 -7.20 9.55 1.95
N ILE A 142 -7.37 8.56 2.82
CA ILE A 142 -6.42 7.44 2.96
C ILE A 142 -6.49 6.45 1.80
N VAL A 143 -7.61 6.43 1.07
CA VAL A 143 -7.86 5.49 -0.03
C VAL A 143 -7.41 6.15 -1.35
N PRO A 144 -6.43 5.58 -2.07
CA PRO A 144 -5.99 6.14 -3.34
C PRO A 144 -7.10 6.06 -4.37
N GLN A 145 -7.13 7.03 -5.28
CA GLN A 145 -8.20 7.19 -6.27
C GLN A 145 -8.58 5.89 -7.01
N PRO A 146 -7.64 5.06 -7.49
CA PRO A 146 -7.99 3.84 -8.23
C PRO A 146 -8.60 2.73 -7.36
N ALA A 147 -8.38 2.76 -6.04
CA ALA A 147 -8.97 1.83 -5.09
C ALA A 147 -10.42 2.22 -4.74
N LYS A 148 -10.75 3.52 -4.75
CA LYS A 148 -12.10 4.02 -4.49
C LYS A 148 -13.13 3.44 -5.47
N GLU A 149 -12.74 3.24 -6.73
CA GLU A 149 -13.62 2.64 -7.72
C GLU A 149 -14.01 1.19 -7.36
N GLU A 150 -13.06 0.35 -6.93
CA GLU A 150 -13.39 -1.01 -6.49
C GLU A 150 -14.24 -1.00 -5.23
N LEU A 151 -13.80 -0.22 -4.25
CA LEU A 151 -14.40 -0.18 -2.93
C LEU A 151 -15.85 0.30 -3.02
N GLY A 152 -16.13 1.27 -3.89
CA GLY A 152 -17.49 1.72 -4.18
C GLY A 152 -18.36 0.66 -4.87
N ARG A 153 -17.81 -0.12 -5.81
CA ARG A 153 -18.55 -1.24 -6.41
C ARG A 153 -18.85 -2.36 -5.41
N LEU A 154 -17.91 -2.63 -4.50
CA LEU A 154 -18.14 -3.58 -3.41
C LEU A 154 -19.17 -3.04 -2.41
N LEU A 155 -19.14 -1.74 -2.11
CA LEU A 155 -20.13 -1.08 -1.26
C LEU A 155 -21.54 -1.19 -1.87
N MET A 156 -21.68 -0.96 -3.19
CA MET A 156 -22.96 -1.11 -3.89
C MET A 156 -23.59 -2.49 -3.70
N LYS A 157 -22.77 -3.54 -3.57
CA LYS A 157 -23.27 -4.90 -3.41
C LYS A 157 -23.72 -5.21 -1.99
N ASN A 158 -23.10 -4.56 -0.99
CA ASN A 158 -23.19 -4.98 0.41
C ASN A 158 -23.95 -4.01 1.31
N ILE A 159 -24.23 -2.78 0.86
CA ILE A 159 -24.93 -1.77 1.68
C ILE A 159 -26.38 -2.12 1.95
N LYS A 160 -26.76 -1.95 3.22
CA LYS A 160 -28.12 -2.06 3.74
C LYS A 160 -28.38 -0.90 4.67
N LEU A 161 -29.64 -0.49 4.79
CA LEU A 161 -30.07 0.47 5.80
C LEU A 161 -30.73 -0.27 6.96
N ASN A 162 -30.26 -0.01 8.17
CA ASN A 162 -30.84 -0.49 9.40
C ASN A 162 -31.51 0.71 10.12
N VAL A 163 -32.83 0.77 10.06
CA VAL A 163 -33.64 1.85 10.64
C VAL A 163 -34.05 1.46 12.06
N ARG A 164 -33.72 2.31 13.03
CA ARG A 164 -34.08 2.16 14.45
C ARG A 164 -35.00 3.30 14.85
N VAL A 165 -36.31 3.09 14.65
CA VAL A 165 -37.38 4.10 14.87
C VAL A 165 -37.36 4.65 16.30
N GLU A 166 -37.18 3.79 17.31
CA GLU A 166 -37.12 4.18 18.72
C GLU A 166 -35.99 5.15 19.05
N LYS A 167 -34.87 5.07 18.31
CA LYS A 167 -33.68 5.89 18.52
C LYS A 167 -33.51 7.01 17.49
N GLN A 168 -34.47 7.16 16.57
CA GLN A 168 -34.39 8.05 15.41
C GLN A 168 -33.05 7.92 14.64
N LEU A 169 -32.50 6.70 14.58
CA LEU A 169 -31.19 6.42 13.99
C LEU A 169 -31.35 5.58 12.72
N VAL A 170 -30.66 5.99 11.65
CA VAL A 170 -30.51 5.18 10.44
C VAL A 170 -29.04 4.80 10.29
N CYS A 171 -28.76 3.50 10.32
CA CYS A 171 -27.41 2.98 10.14
C CYS A 171 -27.21 2.43 8.73
N LYS A 172 -26.22 2.96 8.02
CA LYS A 172 -25.70 2.30 6.81
C LYS A 172 -24.85 1.13 7.28
N GLU A 173 -25.29 -0.09 7.05
CA GLU A 173 -24.54 -1.29 7.40
C GLU A 173 -23.95 -1.92 6.15
N TYR A 174 -22.66 -2.21 6.18
CA TYR A 174 -21.94 -2.88 5.11
C TYR A 174 -20.60 -3.42 5.61
N ASP A 175 -20.09 -4.39 4.87
CA ASP A 175 -18.70 -4.81 4.91
C ASP A 175 -18.30 -5.15 3.48
N THR A 176 -17.37 -4.39 2.92
CA THR A 176 -16.95 -4.61 1.53
C THR A 176 -16.09 -5.86 1.36
N GLY A 177 -15.56 -6.41 2.47
CA GLY A 177 -14.34 -7.21 2.42
C GLY A 177 -13.15 -6.38 1.91
N PHE A 178 -11.96 -6.99 1.84
CA PHE A 178 -10.82 -6.34 1.20
C PHE A 178 -11.01 -6.28 -0.31
N THR A 179 -10.55 -5.20 -0.93
CA THR A 179 -10.37 -5.14 -2.38
C THR A 179 -9.57 -6.35 -2.84
N SER A 180 -10.04 -7.01 -3.88
CA SER A 180 -9.38 -8.18 -4.47
C SER A 180 -8.05 -7.81 -5.14
N ARG A 181 -7.92 -6.55 -5.54
CA ARG A 181 -6.70 -5.96 -6.12
C ARG A 181 -5.93 -5.12 -5.11
N ALA A 182 -4.64 -4.99 -5.35
CA ALA A 182 -3.73 -4.18 -4.53
C ALA A 182 -3.32 -2.89 -5.24
N TYR A 183 -3.23 -1.80 -4.48
CA TYR A 183 -3.00 -0.45 -4.99
C TYR A 183 -1.86 0.26 -4.26
N ASN A 184 -1.14 1.12 -4.96
CA ASN A 184 -0.20 2.09 -4.37
C ASN A 184 -0.57 3.51 -4.83
N ASP A 185 0.23 4.50 -4.47
CA ASP A 185 -0.05 5.90 -4.80
C ASP A 185 0.00 6.19 -6.31
N LYS A 186 0.63 5.30 -7.09
CA LYS A 186 0.71 5.40 -8.56
C LYS A 186 -0.42 4.67 -9.28
N GLY A 187 -1.15 3.77 -8.59
CA GLY A 187 -2.22 3.01 -9.22
C GLY A 187 -2.30 1.54 -8.80
N LEU A 188 -2.83 0.74 -9.72
CA LEU A 188 -2.90 -0.71 -9.57
C LEU A 188 -1.49 -1.29 -9.56
N VAL A 189 -1.19 -2.15 -8.57
CA VAL A 189 0.10 -2.86 -8.53
C VAL A 189 0.16 -3.86 -9.69
N GLY A 190 1.28 -3.89 -10.41
CA GLY A 190 1.51 -4.81 -11.51
C GLY A 190 1.73 -6.27 -11.06
N ALA A 191 2.45 -7.04 -11.88
CA ALA A 191 2.79 -8.43 -11.56
C ALA A 191 3.63 -8.57 -10.27
N PHE A 192 4.48 -7.56 -10.01
CA PHE A 192 5.31 -7.44 -8.82
C PHE A 192 5.14 -6.05 -8.22
N GLY A 193 5.48 -5.91 -6.95
CA GLY A 193 5.44 -4.63 -6.25
C GLY A 193 4.84 -4.71 -4.86
N PHE A 194 4.74 -3.55 -4.24
CA PHE A 194 4.14 -3.35 -2.93
C PHE A 194 2.90 -2.46 -3.06
N GLY A 195 1.84 -2.84 -2.36
CA GLY A 195 0.61 -2.07 -2.32
C GLY A 195 -0.27 -2.43 -1.13
N ARG A 196 -1.50 -1.92 -1.19
CA ARG A 196 -2.49 -1.94 -0.13
C ARG A 196 -3.81 -2.46 -0.70
N GLN A 197 -4.48 -3.30 0.07
CA GLN A 197 -5.89 -3.66 -0.10
C GLN A 197 -6.69 -2.93 0.97
N PHE A 198 -7.89 -2.50 0.62
CA PHE A 198 -8.74 -1.69 1.49
C PHE A 198 -10.03 -2.41 1.78
N ARG A 199 -10.49 -2.37 3.03
CA ARG A 199 -11.81 -2.83 3.43
C ARG A 199 -12.50 -1.70 4.17
N LEU A 200 -13.73 -1.43 3.76
CA LEU A 200 -14.58 -0.44 4.37
C LEU A 200 -15.75 -1.17 5.02
N PHE A 201 -15.99 -0.89 6.29
CA PHE A 201 -17.07 -1.51 7.03
C PHE A 201 -17.75 -0.50 7.94
N GLN A 202 -19.05 -0.67 8.12
CA GLN A 202 -19.84 0.08 9.08
C GLN A 202 -20.95 -0.83 9.62
N LYS A 203 -21.15 -0.81 10.93
CA LYS A 203 -22.21 -1.58 11.60
C LYS A 203 -22.78 -0.80 12.77
N TYR A 204 -24.03 -1.10 13.14
CA TYR A 204 -24.59 -0.59 14.37
C TYR A 204 -23.96 -1.27 15.59
N ASP A 205 -23.51 -0.47 16.56
CA ASP A 205 -23.02 -0.92 17.86
C ASP A 205 -24.13 -0.71 18.91
N ALA A 206 -24.73 -1.81 19.38
CA ALA A 206 -25.81 -1.76 20.35
C ALA A 206 -25.37 -1.23 21.72
N GLY A 207 -24.13 -1.48 22.12
CA GLY A 207 -23.58 -1.01 23.40
C GLY A 207 -23.33 0.49 23.41
N LYS A 208 -22.98 1.07 22.26
CA LYS A 208 -22.79 2.52 22.10
C LYS A 208 -24.02 3.26 21.58
N GLY A 209 -25.01 2.55 21.06
CA GLY A 209 -26.20 3.13 20.45
C GLY A 209 -25.93 3.95 19.19
N THR A 210 -24.82 3.71 18.50
CA THR A 210 -24.38 4.48 17.31
C THR A 210 -23.83 3.56 16.22
N CYS A 211 -23.67 4.10 15.01
CA CYS A 211 -22.98 3.42 13.92
C CYS A 211 -21.48 3.59 14.08
N VAL A 212 -20.75 2.47 14.01
CA VAL A 212 -19.29 2.46 14.08
C VAL A 212 -18.78 1.84 12.79
N GLY A 213 -17.84 2.53 12.15
CA GLY A 213 -17.18 2.08 10.94
C GLY A 213 -15.74 2.59 10.89
N ASP A 214 -14.92 1.90 10.10
CA ASP A 214 -13.52 2.25 9.88
C ASP A 214 -13.05 1.71 8.53
N ILE A 215 -11.80 2.02 8.17
CA ILE A 215 -11.10 1.52 7.00
C ILE A 215 -9.94 0.65 7.45
N ASP A 216 -10.04 -0.64 7.17
CA ASP A 216 -8.91 -1.56 7.34
C ASP A 216 -8.00 -1.48 6.11
N VAL A 217 -6.69 -1.45 6.35
CA VAL A 217 -5.66 -1.49 5.31
C VAL A 217 -4.80 -2.74 5.49
N GLN A 218 -4.78 -3.59 4.46
CA GLN A 218 -3.91 -4.75 4.41
C GLN A 218 -2.78 -4.52 3.41
N TYR A 219 -1.55 -4.70 3.86
CA TYR A 219 -0.38 -4.57 2.99
C TYR A 219 -0.07 -5.87 2.25
N VAL A 220 0.19 -5.75 0.97
CA VAL A 220 0.50 -6.86 0.08
C VAL A 220 1.79 -6.57 -0.67
N SER A 221 2.71 -7.51 -0.63
CA SER A 221 3.95 -7.46 -1.41
C SER A 221 4.08 -8.69 -2.29
N ARG A 222 4.43 -8.46 -3.55
CA ARG A 222 4.76 -9.51 -4.52
C ARG A 222 6.18 -9.30 -4.98
N PHE A 223 7.06 -10.18 -4.51
CA PHE A 223 8.48 -10.07 -4.80
C PHE A 223 8.83 -10.66 -6.17
N GLN A 224 9.50 -9.87 -7.02
CA GLN A 224 10.15 -10.36 -8.23
C GLN A 224 11.42 -11.14 -7.87
N LYS A 225 11.33 -12.47 -7.82
CA LYS A 225 12.52 -13.33 -7.69
C LYS A 225 13.30 -13.30 -9.01
N LEU A 226 14.57 -12.93 -8.94
CA LEU A 226 15.51 -13.11 -10.04
C LEU A 226 15.98 -14.57 -10.07
N THR A 227 16.26 -15.07 -11.26
CA THR A 227 17.05 -16.29 -11.40
C THR A 227 18.50 -16.01 -10.97
N MET A 228 19.25 -17.05 -10.59
CA MET A 228 20.67 -16.87 -10.23
C MET A 228 21.47 -16.27 -11.39
N GLY A 229 21.17 -16.63 -12.65
CA GLY A 229 21.83 -16.07 -13.83
C GLY A 229 21.52 -14.59 -14.07
N GLU A 230 20.28 -14.16 -13.90
CA GLU A 230 19.91 -12.74 -13.99
C GLU A 230 20.58 -11.92 -12.89
N PHE A 231 20.56 -12.44 -11.65
CA PHE A 231 21.21 -11.78 -10.51
C PHE A 231 22.73 -11.71 -10.69
N SER A 232 23.39 -12.82 -11.02
CA SER A 232 24.86 -12.87 -11.18
C SER A 232 25.33 -11.95 -12.29
N LYS A 233 24.60 -11.90 -13.40
CA LYS A 233 24.91 -10.98 -14.51
C LYS A 233 24.77 -9.53 -14.05
N SER A 234 23.61 -9.16 -13.50
CA SER A 234 23.35 -7.78 -13.06
C SER A 234 24.40 -7.29 -12.06
N ILE A 235 24.67 -8.08 -11.01
CA ILE A 235 25.58 -7.64 -9.96
C ILE A 235 27.03 -7.56 -10.48
N LEU A 236 27.46 -8.48 -11.36
CA LEU A 236 28.80 -8.44 -11.95
C LEU A 236 28.97 -7.25 -12.89
N ASP A 237 27.98 -7.01 -13.76
CA ASP A 237 27.98 -5.88 -14.70
C ASP A 237 28.10 -4.55 -13.94
N ASP A 238 27.39 -4.39 -12.82
CA ASP A 238 27.49 -3.19 -11.97
C ASP A 238 28.89 -3.03 -11.35
N HIS A 239 29.47 -4.12 -10.81
CA HIS A 239 30.84 -4.09 -10.29
C HIS A 239 31.85 -3.66 -11.37
N ASN A 240 31.74 -4.24 -12.55
CA ASN A 240 32.67 -3.98 -13.65
C ASN A 240 32.46 -2.58 -14.24
N PHE A 241 31.23 -2.07 -14.26
CA PHE A 241 30.97 -0.67 -14.58
C PHE A 241 31.71 0.27 -13.62
N ILE A 242 31.61 0.06 -12.31
CA ILE A 242 32.29 0.87 -11.30
C ILE A 242 33.81 0.75 -11.44
N ARG A 243 34.35 -0.45 -11.65
CA ARG A 243 35.79 -0.68 -11.82
C ARG A 243 36.34 -0.06 -13.10
N ASN A 244 35.58 -0.08 -14.19
CA ASN A 244 35.94 0.57 -15.44
C ASN A 244 36.01 2.10 -15.29
N GLN A 245 35.19 2.73 -14.43
CA GLN A 245 35.34 4.16 -14.10
C GLN A 245 36.68 4.51 -13.43
N HIS A 246 37.33 3.53 -12.79
CA HIS A 246 38.65 3.66 -12.19
C HIS A 246 39.77 3.22 -13.13
N GLY A 247 39.43 2.62 -14.28
CA GLY A 247 40.39 2.05 -15.23
C GLY A 247 41.19 0.89 -14.63
N ILE A 248 40.54 0.07 -13.79
CA ILE A 248 41.13 -1.15 -13.22
C ILE A 248 40.45 -2.40 -13.81
N GLN A 249 41.13 -3.55 -13.71
CA GLN A 249 40.69 -4.80 -14.31
C GLN A 249 39.30 -5.23 -13.82
N GLU A 250 38.44 -5.70 -14.74
CA GLU A 250 37.15 -6.30 -14.43
C GLU A 250 37.27 -7.56 -13.56
N LEU A 251 36.30 -7.74 -12.65
CA LEU A 251 36.13 -8.97 -11.89
C LEU A 251 35.54 -10.07 -12.78
N LYS A 252 35.90 -11.31 -12.47
CA LYS A 252 35.28 -12.51 -13.06
C LYS A 252 34.35 -13.16 -12.04
N TRP A 253 33.22 -13.70 -12.50
CA TRP A 253 32.33 -14.47 -11.65
C TRP A 253 32.98 -15.79 -11.24
N ASN A 254 32.98 -16.09 -9.94
CA ASN A 254 33.40 -17.38 -9.43
C ASN A 254 32.21 -18.11 -8.77
N PRO A 255 31.72 -19.24 -9.36
CA PRO A 255 30.55 -19.94 -8.86
C PRO A 255 30.78 -20.61 -7.49
N VAL A 256 32.02 -20.97 -7.14
CA VAL A 256 32.36 -21.55 -5.84
C VAL A 256 32.21 -20.50 -4.74
N ILE A 257 32.71 -19.28 -4.98
CA ILE A 257 32.53 -18.15 -4.05
C ILE A 257 31.02 -17.82 -3.91
N ALA A 258 30.27 -17.82 -5.02
CA ALA A 258 28.84 -17.53 -4.98
C ALA A 258 28.05 -18.59 -4.19
N ALA A 259 28.41 -19.88 -4.34
CA ALA A 259 27.82 -20.96 -3.56
C ALA A 259 28.13 -20.83 -2.07
N ASN A 260 29.38 -20.47 -1.71
CA ASN A 260 29.76 -20.20 -0.32
C ASN A 260 28.95 -19.05 0.28
N MET A 261 28.84 -17.93 -0.44
CA MET A 261 28.05 -16.79 -0.02
C MET A 261 26.57 -17.15 0.17
N LEU A 262 25.99 -17.95 -0.74
CA LEU A 262 24.60 -18.40 -0.61
C LEU A 262 24.39 -19.27 0.63
N ASP A 263 25.33 -20.16 0.93
CA ASP A 263 25.27 -20.99 2.13
C ASP A 263 25.28 -20.13 3.40
N TYR A 264 26.19 -19.16 3.49
CA TYR A 264 26.20 -18.21 4.60
C TYR A 264 24.88 -17.45 4.76
N LEU A 265 24.34 -16.90 3.67
CA LEU A 265 23.10 -16.14 3.73
C LEU A 265 21.89 -16.99 4.13
N ARG A 266 21.89 -18.29 3.76
CA ARG A 266 20.85 -19.23 4.21
C ARG A 266 20.95 -19.47 5.70
N GLN A 267 22.16 -19.69 6.23
CA GLN A 267 22.38 -19.83 7.68
C GLN A 267 21.95 -18.55 8.43
N GLN A 268 22.33 -17.37 7.92
CA GLN A 268 21.88 -16.09 8.50
C GLN A 268 20.35 -15.98 8.52
N ASN A 269 19.66 -16.37 7.44
CA ASN A 269 18.21 -16.35 7.39
C ASN A 269 17.55 -17.34 8.38
N GLU A 270 18.10 -18.54 8.47
CA GLU A 270 17.52 -19.64 9.25
C GLU A 270 17.72 -19.46 10.75
N TYR A 271 18.94 -19.11 11.17
CA TYR A 271 19.33 -19.12 12.58
C TYR A 271 19.45 -17.71 13.18
N GLU A 272 19.79 -16.71 12.38
CA GLU A 272 20.14 -15.37 12.87
C GLU A 272 19.16 -14.29 12.42
N GLN A 273 17.95 -14.68 12.04
CA GLN A 273 16.90 -13.75 11.60
C GLN A 273 17.39 -12.77 10.52
N CYS A 274 18.24 -13.22 9.60
CA CYS A 274 18.80 -12.40 8.53
C CYS A 274 19.49 -11.12 9.03
N ARG A 275 20.10 -11.14 10.22
CA ARG A 275 20.93 -10.02 10.66
C ARG A 275 22.05 -9.76 9.65
N MET A 276 22.28 -8.48 9.35
CA MET A 276 23.34 -8.06 8.44
C MET A 276 24.67 -8.09 9.18
N GLU A 277 25.23 -9.28 9.32
CA GLU A 277 26.47 -9.55 10.04
C GLU A 277 27.44 -10.29 9.11
N HIS A 278 28.71 -9.91 9.15
CA HIS A 278 29.74 -10.49 8.31
C HIS A 278 30.04 -11.93 8.68
N SER A 279 30.32 -12.76 7.67
CA SER A 279 30.73 -14.15 7.90
C SER A 279 32.04 -14.21 8.69
N PRO A 280 32.25 -15.24 9.52
CA PRO A 280 33.51 -15.41 10.22
C PRO A 280 34.64 -15.63 9.21
N LEU A 281 35.86 -15.19 9.56
CA LEU A 281 37.04 -15.32 8.67
C LEU A 281 37.30 -16.78 8.24
N SER A 282 37.00 -17.76 9.10
CA SER A 282 37.09 -19.19 8.77
C SER A 282 36.21 -19.58 7.57
N PHE A 283 35.03 -18.97 7.44
CA PHE A 283 34.09 -19.20 6.33
C PHE A 283 34.55 -18.54 5.02
N ARG A 284 35.58 -17.68 5.10
CA ARG A 284 36.17 -16.95 3.98
C ARG A 284 37.49 -17.56 3.51
N ASN A 285 37.80 -18.79 3.92
CA ASN A 285 38.96 -19.54 3.45
C ASN A 285 38.51 -20.78 2.67
N LEU A 286 38.53 -20.69 1.34
CA LEU A 286 38.06 -21.75 0.46
C LEU A 286 39.22 -22.49 -0.22
N PRO A 287 39.24 -23.84 -0.21
CA PRO A 287 40.19 -24.61 -0.98
C PRO A 287 40.09 -24.28 -2.48
N GLY A 288 41.24 -24.11 -3.14
CA GLY A 288 41.29 -23.82 -4.58
C GLY A 288 40.92 -22.39 -4.98
N VAL A 289 40.61 -21.52 -4.02
CA VAL A 289 40.36 -20.08 -4.22
C VAL A 289 41.38 -19.27 -3.41
N LYS A 290 41.91 -18.20 -3.99
CA LYS A 290 42.91 -17.37 -3.31
C LYS A 290 42.27 -16.67 -2.10
N SER A 291 42.65 -17.12 -0.92
CA SER A 291 42.04 -16.78 0.37
C SER A 291 42.98 -15.93 1.24
N PRO A 292 42.47 -15.22 2.28
CA PRO A 292 41.06 -15.11 2.64
C PRO A 292 40.26 -14.30 1.61
N LEU A 293 38.95 -14.49 1.60
CA LEU A 293 38.00 -13.70 0.82
C LEU A 293 37.63 -12.41 1.57
N GLY A 294 37.47 -11.32 0.83
CA GLY A 294 36.80 -10.12 1.33
C GLY A 294 35.28 -10.30 1.29
N GLU A 295 34.51 -9.41 1.91
CA GLU A 295 33.05 -9.49 1.90
C GLU A 295 32.38 -8.13 2.00
N ASN A 296 31.32 -7.93 1.22
CA ASN A 296 30.34 -6.86 1.40
C ASN A 296 28.97 -7.45 1.66
N LEU A 297 28.17 -6.78 2.49
CA LEU A 297 26.78 -7.12 2.76
C LEU A 297 25.86 -5.94 2.47
N TYR A 298 24.62 -6.25 2.13
CA TYR A 298 23.58 -5.26 1.88
C TYR A 298 22.23 -5.81 2.33
N THR A 299 21.42 -4.99 2.98
CA THR A 299 20.06 -5.33 3.36
C THR A 299 19.09 -4.25 2.92
N ALA A 300 17.88 -4.67 2.51
CA ALA A 300 16.83 -3.73 2.15
C ALA A 300 15.43 -4.27 2.46
N CYS A 301 14.55 -3.34 2.82
CA CYS A 301 13.12 -3.57 2.90
C CYS A 301 12.50 -3.39 1.50
N SER A 302 12.17 -4.50 0.84
CA SER A 302 11.76 -4.50 -0.57
C SER A 302 10.38 -3.90 -0.80
N LEU A 303 10.26 -3.13 -1.88
CA LEU A 303 8.98 -2.70 -2.46
C LEU A 303 8.41 -3.73 -3.45
N GLY A 304 8.75 -5.01 -3.30
CA GLY A 304 8.31 -6.09 -4.19
C GLY A 304 9.20 -6.31 -5.42
N VAL A 305 10.31 -5.60 -5.54
CA VAL A 305 11.32 -5.81 -6.58
C VAL A 305 12.70 -5.98 -5.96
N PHE A 306 13.57 -6.71 -6.66
CA PHE A 306 14.97 -6.79 -6.28
C PHE A 306 15.64 -5.42 -6.52
N PRO A 307 16.39 -4.86 -5.55
CA PRO A 307 17.12 -3.61 -5.73
C PRO A 307 18.27 -3.86 -6.72
N ARG A 308 18.18 -3.28 -7.92
CA ARG A 308 19.17 -3.51 -8.98
C ARG A 308 20.47 -2.72 -8.81
N GLU A 309 20.66 -2.02 -7.69
CA GLU A 309 21.76 -1.06 -7.51
C GLU A 309 22.63 -1.41 -6.29
N VAL A 310 22.73 -2.69 -5.91
CA VAL A 310 23.46 -3.11 -4.70
C VAL A 310 24.94 -2.72 -4.75
N ALA A 311 25.63 -3.05 -5.85
CA ALA A 311 27.05 -2.72 -5.99
C ALA A 311 27.27 -1.20 -6.10
N THR A 312 26.36 -0.50 -6.79
CA THR A 312 26.36 0.96 -6.87
C THR A 312 26.17 1.60 -5.49
N ALA A 313 25.27 1.06 -4.65
CA ALA A 313 25.06 1.54 -3.29
C ALA A 313 26.34 1.43 -2.46
N TRP A 314 27.06 0.31 -2.53
CA TRP A 314 28.38 0.16 -1.91
C TRP A 314 29.40 1.15 -2.47
N ALA A 315 29.40 1.40 -3.77
CA ALA A 315 30.33 2.33 -4.40
C ALA A 315 30.06 3.80 -4.06
N THR A 316 28.85 4.16 -3.61
CA THR A 316 28.57 5.54 -3.19
C THR A 316 29.40 5.98 -1.99
N GLU A 317 29.93 5.05 -1.18
CA GLU A 317 30.88 5.35 -0.12
C GLU A 317 32.19 5.97 -0.64
N GLY A 318 32.49 5.83 -1.94
CA GLY A 318 33.59 6.53 -2.61
C GLY A 318 33.47 8.06 -2.48
N ASN A 319 32.24 8.60 -2.38
CA ASN A 319 32.01 10.02 -2.08
C ASN A 319 32.57 10.46 -0.72
N CYS A 320 32.76 9.51 0.19
CA CYS A 320 33.27 9.71 1.53
C CYS A 320 34.73 9.25 1.69
N PHE A 321 35.38 8.82 0.61
CA PHE A 321 36.73 8.27 0.63
C PHE A 321 37.77 9.22 0.01
N ARG A 322 38.89 9.36 0.70
CA ARG A 322 40.12 10.00 0.25
C ARG A 322 41.20 8.92 0.07
N PHE A 323 41.92 8.98 -1.05
CA PHE A 323 42.95 7.99 -1.37
C PHE A 323 44.03 7.92 -0.29
N GLY A 324 44.35 6.71 0.16
CA GLY A 324 45.38 6.48 1.16
C GLY A 324 45.39 5.03 1.67
N LYS A 325 46.29 4.75 2.62
CA LYS A 325 46.41 3.42 3.23
C LYS A 325 45.19 3.11 4.10
N ILE A 326 44.60 1.93 3.92
CA ILE A 326 43.51 1.44 4.79
C ILE A 326 43.98 1.41 6.24
N GLY A 327 43.13 1.87 7.15
CA GLY A 327 43.46 2.05 8.57
C GLY A 327 43.99 3.44 8.92
N ASN A 328 44.34 4.28 7.94
CA ASN A 328 44.58 5.70 8.19
C ASN A 328 43.23 6.43 8.34
N PRO A 329 42.91 7.06 9.49
CA PRO A 329 41.62 7.74 9.68
C PRO A 329 41.38 8.90 8.70
N CYS A 330 42.44 9.47 8.11
CA CYS A 330 42.31 10.54 7.12
C CYS A 330 41.81 10.07 5.74
N THR A 331 41.58 8.77 5.53
CA THR A 331 40.90 8.28 4.32
C THR A 331 39.39 8.53 4.37
N GLY A 332 38.81 8.77 5.54
CA GLY A 332 37.39 9.11 5.68
C GLY A 332 37.17 10.62 5.64
N VAL A 333 36.32 11.10 4.74
CA VAL A 333 36.08 12.54 4.51
C VAL A 333 34.62 12.81 4.14
N LEU A 334 34.13 14.03 4.38
CA LEU A 334 32.86 14.50 3.80
C LEU A 334 33.13 15.14 2.44
N GLY A 335 33.24 14.32 1.40
CA GLY A 335 33.27 14.84 0.03
C GLY A 335 31.95 15.54 -0.35
N PRO A 336 31.91 16.25 -1.49
CA PRO A 336 30.77 17.10 -1.86
C PRO A 336 29.42 16.37 -1.93
N LYS A 337 29.44 15.07 -2.23
CA LYS A 337 28.26 14.21 -2.33
C LYS A 337 28.23 13.12 -1.25
N CYS A 338 29.10 13.20 -0.24
CA CYS A 338 29.13 12.22 0.84
C CYS A 338 27.85 12.33 1.68
N SER A 339 27.21 11.19 1.94
CA SER A 339 26.10 11.08 2.89
C SER A 339 26.32 9.86 3.77
N THR A 340 26.07 10.00 5.07
CA THR A 340 26.13 8.88 6.03
C THR A 340 24.76 8.26 6.30
N GLU A 341 23.71 8.72 5.62
CA GLU A 341 22.32 8.26 5.82
C GLU A 341 22.21 6.74 5.63
N MET A 342 22.84 6.23 4.57
CA MET A 342 22.87 4.80 4.22
C MET A 342 24.03 4.02 4.86
N HIS A 343 24.85 4.64 5.72
CA HIS A 343 25.93 3.93 6.41
C HIS A 343 25.41 3.21 7.65
N ALA A 344 25.84 1.96 7.84
CA ALA A 344 25.48 1.16 9.01
C ALA A 344 25.96 1.77 10.34
N LYS A 345 27.09 2.46 10.31
CA LYS A 345 27.71 3.14 11.45
C LYS A 345 28.67 4.21 10.97
N GLY A 346 28.70 5.36 11.65
CA GLY A 346 29.68 6.41 11.40
C GLY A 346 29.82 6.78 9.93
N LEU A 347 31.07 6.98 9.51
CA LEU A 347 31.46 7.18 8.13
C LEU A 347 32.15 5.91 7.61
N MET A 348 31.51 5.25 6.63
CA MET A 348 31.97 4.00 6.04
C MET A 348 32.60 4.27 4.68
N THR A 349 33.66 3.52 4.37
CA THR A 349 34.33 3.52 3.06
C THR A 349 34.70 2.11 2.59
N GLY A 350 34.51 1.11 3.46
CA GLY A 350 35.01 -0.25 3.26
C GLY A 350 34.31 -1.00 2.14
N HIS A 351 33.02 -0.73 1.89
CA HIS A 351 32.30 -1.40 0.82
C HIS A 351 32.76 -0.89 -0.55
N TYR A 352 32.97 0.43 -0.67
CA TYR A 352 33.57 1.02 -1.86
C TYR A 352 34.98 0.46 -2.10
N THR A 353 35.88 0.53 -1.11
CA THR A 353 37.27 0.09 -1.29
C THR A 353 37.38 -1.40 -1.60
N ALA A 354 36.48 -2.25 -1.10
CA ALA A 354 36.41 -3.66 -1.50
C ALA A 354 36.00 -3.84 -2.98
N THR A 355 35.00 -3.07 -3.44
CA THR A 355 34.47 -3.10 -4.82
C THR A 355 35.56 -2.73 -5.84
N VAL A 356 36.35 -1.70 -5.53
CA VAL A 356 37.40 -1.17 -6.42
C VAL A 356 38.80 -1.62 -6.01
N TRP A 357 38.93 -2.69 -5.21
CA TRP A 357 40.24 -3.21 -4.84
C TRP A 357 40.95 -3.78 -6.06
N GLU A 358 42.07 -3.18 -6.45
CA GLU A 358 42.76 -3.46 -7.71
C GLU A 358 43.25 -4.91 -7.79
N ALA A 359 43.72 -5.47 -6.67
CA ALA A 359 44.22 -6.84 -6.62
C ALA A 359 43.12 -7.92 -6.62
N SER A 360 41.86 -7.56 -6.38
CA SER A 360 40.73 -8.49 -6.44
C SER A 360 40.41 -8.81 -7.90
N THR A 361 40.32 -10.10 -8.22
CA THR A 361 40.14 -10.59 -9.60
C THR A 361 38.84 -11.36 -9.79
N GLU A 362 38.27 -11.91 -8.71
CA GLU A 362 37.06 -12.71 -8.76
C GLU A 362 36.05 -12.27 -7.71
N VAL A 363 34.75 -12.44 -8.03
CA VAL A 363 33.65 -12.19 -7.11
C VAL A 363 32.59 -13.28 -7.23
N GLY A 364 31.99 -13.63 -6.09
CA GLY A 364 30.80 -14.46 -6.06
C GLY A 364 29.80 -13.87 -5.09
N CYS A 365 28.56 -13.69 -5.55
CA CYS A 365 27.49 -13.08 -4.77
C CYS A 365 26.29 -14.00 -4.64
N ALA A 366 25.48 -13.75 -3.63
CA ALA A 366 24.18 -14.39 -3.45
C ALA A 366 23.20 -13.42 -2.80
N TYR A 367 21.91 -13.76 -2.88
CA TYR A 367 20.89 -13.10 -2.07
C TYR A 367 19.89 -14.12 -1.53
N VAL A 368 19.24 -13.77 -0.42
CA VAL A 368 18.12 -14.51 0.16
C VAL A 368 16.96 -13.56 0.45
N LEU A 369 15.75 -14.11 0.40
CA LEU A 369 14.57 -13.45 0.98
C LEU A 369 14.42 -13.93 2.40
N CYS A 370 14.42 -12.98 3.31
CA CYS A 370 14.40 -13.29 4.73
C CYS A 370 13.01 -13.72 5.20
N ASN A 371 13.02 -14.61 6.18
CA ASN A 371 11.82 -15.05 6.89
C ASN A 371 11.22 -13.87 7.66
N ARG A 372 12.08 -13.06 8.32
CA ARG A 372 11.66 -11.81 8.94
C ARG A 372 11.13 -10.82 7.92
N LYS A 373 10.22 -9.98 8.38
CA LYS A 373 9.59 -8.91 7.61
C LYS A 373 9.94 -7.57 8.22
N CYS A 374 10.03 -6.55 7.38
CA CYS A 374 10.10 -5.18 7.82
C CYS A 374 8.68 -4.59 7.92
N GLN A 375 8.58 -3.31 8.27
CA GLN A 375 7.31 -2.59 8.42
C GLN A 375 6.38 -2.84 7.22
N HIS A 376 5.08 -2.95 7.51
CA HIS A 376 4.03 -3.26 6.54
C HIS A 376 4.17 -4.64 5.88
N ASN A 377 4.73 -5.61 6.61
CA ASN A 377 4.91 -7.00 6.17
C ASN A 377 5.75 -7.13 4.88
N ARG A 378 6.65 -6.15 4.64
CA ARG A 378 7.47 -6.11 3.44
C ARG A 378 8.60 -7.16 3.51
N PRO A 379 8.97 -7.80 2.38
CA PRO A 379 10.09 -8.73 2.33
C PRO A 379 11.39 -8.02 2.66
N VAL A 380 12.20 -8.60 3.52
CA VAL A 380 13.59 -8.20 3.71
C VAL A 380 14.45 -9.01 2.75
N ILE A 381 15.38 -8.36 2.06
CA ILE A 381 16.37 -9.00 1.20
C ILE A 381 17.73 -8.83 1.88
N LEU A 382 18.48 -9.91 1.98
CA LEU A 382 19.89 -9.87 2.35
C LEU A 382 20.71 -10.30 1.15
N VAL A 383 21.69 -9.47 0.77
CA VAL A 383 22.62 -9.69 -0.33
C VAL A 383 24.03 -9.69 0.23
N GLY A 384 24.88 -10.57 -0.29
CA GLY A 384 26.30 -10.53 0.01
C GLY A 384 27.14 -10.87 -1.21
N CYS A 385 28.36 -10.34 -1.22
CA CYS A 385 29.37 -10.62 -2.22
C CYS A 385 30.70 -10.88 -1.51
N GLN A 386 31.40 -11.93 -1.93
CA GLN A 386 32.75 -12.23 -1.49
C GLN A 386 33.75 -12.03 -2.63
N TYR A 387 34.94 -11.50 -2.31
CA TYR A 387 35.96 -11.08 -3.27
C TYR A 387 37.25 -11.88 -3.08
N SER A 388 37.84 -12.37 -4.17
CA SER A 388 39.12 -13.06 -4.16
C SER A 388 40.15 -12.34 -5.02
N PRO A 389 41.38 -12.13 -4.50
CA PRO A 389 41.77 -12.15 -3.08
C PRO A 389 41.02 -11.08 -2.26
N SER A 390 41.09 -11.16 -0.92
CA SER A 390 40.51 -10.10 -0.07
C SER A 390 41.11 -8.73 -0.32
N GLY A 391 40.25 -7.72 -0.40
CA GLY A 391 40.64 -6.32 -0.30
C GLY A 391 40.75 -5.82 1.14
N ASN A 392 40.76 -4.50 1.30
CA ASN A 392 40.75 -3.79 2.59
C ASN A 392 41.87 -4.19 3.54
N ILE A 393 43.04 -4.51 3.00
CA ILE A 393 44.22 -4.88 3.80
C ILE A 393 44.78 -3.62 4.47
N VAL A 394 44.81 -3.62 5.81
CA VAL A 394 45.36 -2.52 6.61
C VAL A 394 46.80 -2.22 6.18
N GLY A 395 47.11 -0.93 6.01
CA GLY A 395 48.42 -0.45 5.55
C GLY A 395 48.64 -0.51 4.04
N LYS A 396 47.70 -1.05 3.26
CA LYS A 396 47.73 -1.04 1.78
C LYS A 396 46.73 -0.03 1.23
N THR A 397 46.97 0.45 0.01
CA THR A 397 46.01 1.28 -0.73
C THR A 397 45.08 0.37 -1.56
N PRO A 398 43.82 0.78 -1.81
CA PRO A 398 42.90 -0.02 -2.61
C PRO A 398 43.28 -0.14 -4.09
N PHE A 399 44.00 0.86 -4.59
CA PHE A 399 44.51 0.93 -5.95
C PHE A 399 45.76 1.81 -5.99
N SER A 400 46.38 1.96 -7.15
CA SER A 400 47.52 2.87 -7.36
C SER A 400 47.13 4.36 -7.34
N LYS A 401 48.11 5.24 -7.11
CA LYS A 401 47.88 6.69 -7.16
C LYS A 401 47.40 7.17 -8.54
N ASP A 402 47.89 6.55 -9.62
CA ASP A 402 47.47 6.88 -10.98
C ASP A 402 45.99 6.57 -11.20
N VAL A 403 45.50 5.47 -10.62
CA VAL A 403 44.07 5.15 -10.58
C VAL A 403 43.29 6.24 -9.82
N ALA A 404 43.80 6.69 -8.67
CA ALA A 404 43.18 7.76 -7.90
C ALA A 404 43.06 9.08 -8.69
N MET A 405 44.11 9.43 -9.44
CA MET A 405 44.13 10.62 -10.29
C MET A 405 43.09 10.52 -11.42
N ARG A 406 42.96 9.36 -12.07
CA ARG A 406 41.93 9.14 -13.10
C ARG A 406 40.52 9.21 -12.53
N ALA A 407 40.31 8.60 -11.37
CA ALA A 407 39.01 8.55 -10.70
C ALA A 407 38.58 9.90 -10.11
N GLN A 408 39.48 10.89 -10.00
CA GLN A 408 39.18 12.23 -9.46
C GLN A 408 38.05 12.94 -10.22
N GLY A 409 37.88 12.66 -11.52
CA GLY A 409 36.75 13.20 -12.31
C GLY A 409 35.38 12.73 -11.81
N PHE A 410 35.30 11.56 -11.18
CA PHE A 410 34.08 11.03 -10.57
C PHE A 410 34.02 11.30 -9.07
N PHE A 411 35.16 11.23 -8.39
CA PHE A 411 35.32 11.38 -6.94
C PHE A 411 36.38 12.46 -6.64
N PRO A 412 36.02 13.75 -6.66
CA PRO A 412 36.97 14.85 -6.55
C PRO A 412 37.77 14.85 -5.24
N GLN A 413 37.18 14.33 -4.16
CA GLN A 413 37.78 14.23 -2.83
C GLN A 413 38.83 13.12 -2.68
N LEU A 414 39.05 12.27 -3.71
CA LEU A 414 40.10 11.25 -3.66
C LEU A 414 41.48 11.86 -3.44
N LEU A 415 41.71 13.07 -3.98
CA LEU A 415 42.95 13.81 -3.84
C LEU A 415 42.68 15.20 -3.23
N PRO A 416 43.66 15.78 -2.48
CA PRO A 416 44.98 15.23 -2.15
C PRO A 416 44.90 13.97 -1.28
N GLU A 417 45.97 13.18 -1.26
CA GLU A 417 46.04 11.92 -0.51
C GLU A 417 45.81 12.13 0.99
N ALA A 418 45.35 11.08 1.67
CA ALA A 418 45.19 11.06 3.12
C ALA A 418 46.54 11.37 3.79
N SER A 419 46.53 12.37 4.67
CA SER A 419 47.73 12.81 5.37
C SER A 419 48.32 11.71 6.24
N GLU A 420 49.64 11.55 6.21
CA GLU A 420 50.40 10.73 7.17
C GLU A 420 51.03 11.58 8.29
N ASP A 421 50.90 12.92 8.23
CA ASP A 421 51.34 13.81 9.31
C ASP A 421 50.62 13.48 10.64
N PRO A 422 51.36 13.24 11.74
CA PRO A 422 50.78 12.81 13.01
C PRO A 422 49.73 13.76 13.59
N LYS A 423 49.87 15.08 13.40
CA LYS A 423 48.89 16.06 13.92
C LYS A 423 47.58 15.95 13.16
N LYS A 424 47.65 15.91 11.82
CA LYS A 424 46.47 15.73 10.96
C LYS A 424 45.80 14.37 11.19
N VAL A 425 46.56 13.30 11.34
CA VAL A 425 46.01 11.97 11.67
C VAL A 425 45.20 12.01 12.97
N LYS A 426 45.70 12.70 14.00
CA LYS A 426 44.97 12.89 15.27
C LYS A 426 43.69 13.72 15.11
N GLU A 427 43.65 14.67 14.17
CA GLU A 427 42.45 15.44 13.84
C GLU A 427 41.42 14.58 13.10
N CYS A 428 41.85 13.82 12.09
CA CYS A 428 40.99 12.88 11.36
C CYS A 428 40.41 11.81 12.30
N GLU A 429 41.16 11.35 13.28
CA GLU A 429 40.69 10.39 14.28
C GLU A 429 39.57 10.99 15.16
N ARG A 430 39.67 12.26 15.57
CA ARG A 430 38.59 12.95 16.28
C ARG A 430 37.35 13.09 15.38
N PHE A 431 37.55 13.48 14.13
CA PHE A 431 36.47 13.57 13.15
C PHE A 431 35.75 12.22 12.96
N ARG A 432 36.51 11.11 12.83
CA ARG A 432 35.96 9.75 12.76
C ARG A 432 35.08 9.42 13.97
N GLN A 433 35.56 9.71 15.17
CA GLN A 433 34.81 9.50 16.41
C GLN A 433 33.55 10.37 16.50
N GLU A 434 33.60 11.62 16.02
CA GLU A 434 32.42 12.48 15.92
C GLU A 434 31.38 11.91 14.95
N MET A 435 31.80 11.37 13.82
CA MET A 435 30.89 10.73 12.86
C MET A 435 30.24 9.48 13.45
N GLU A 436 30.99 8.66 14.19
CA GLU A 436 30.45 7.49 14.91
C GLU A 436 29.40 7.91 15.96
N LYS A 437 29.60 9.05 16.64
CA LYS A 437 28.59 9.59 17.58
C LYS A 437 27.34 10.12 16.87
N LYS A 438 27.51 10.78 15.71
CA LYS A 438 26.39 11.33 14.91
C LYS A 438 25.58 10.25 14.21
N ASN A 439 26.22 9.15 13.82
CA ASN A 439 25.59 8.01 13.17
C ASN A 439 25.91 6.73 13.97
N PRO A 440 25.30 6.55 15.15
CA PRO A 440 25.54 5.36 15.95
C PRO A 440 25.07 4.10 15.20
N GLU A 441 25.68 2.97 15.55
CA GLU A 441 25.28 1.68 15.02
C GLU A 441 23.87 1.33 15.45
N VAL A 442 23.00 1.03 14.49
CA VAL A 442 21.61 0.65 14.70
C VAL A 442 21.26 -0.50 13.76
N ASP A 443 20.31 -1.37 14.15
CA ASP A 443 19.76 -2.34 13.19
C ASP A 443 19.25 -1.54 11.97
N PHE A 444 19.85 -1.80 10.80
CA PHE A 444 19.56 -1.05 9.57
C PHE A 444 18.07 -1.10 9.21
N ILE A 445 17.36 -2.17 9.60
CA ILE A 445 15.92 -2.29 9.38
C ILE A 445 15.13 -1.41 10.37
N ALA A 446 15.66 -1.15 11.57
CA ALA A 446 15.08 -0.21 12.54
C ALA A 446 15.32 1.25 12.16
N LYS A 447 16.43 1.56 11.48
CA LYS A 447 16.78 2.91 11.01
C LYS A 447 15.81 3.46 9.94
N TRP A 448 15.17 2.57 9.18
CA TRP A 448 14.26 2.89 8.07
C TRP A 448 12.81 2.41 8.31
N GLN A 449 12.45 2.22 9.58
CA GLN A 449 11.05 2.16 10.05
C GLN A 449 10.38 3.53 9.90
#